data_AF-A0A381Q3J2-F1
#
_entry.id   AF-A0A381Q3J2-F1
#
_cell.length_a   1.000
_cell.length_b   1.000
_cell.length_c   1.000
_cell.angle_alpha   90.00
_cell.angle_beta   90.00
_cell.angle_gamma   90.00
#
_symmetry.space_group_name_H-M   'P 1'
#
loop_
_entity.id
_entity.type
_entity.pdbx_description
1 polymer ?
#
loop_
_entity_poly.entity_id
_entity_poly.type
_entity_poly.pdbx_seq_one_letter_code
_entity_poly.pdbx_strand_id
1 'polypeptide(L)'
;MDVKETRKRWGLVCLTTLIAVTATWLYQQNARQSLVEMIQQMEGEHWYRVSLNQQAVGQYRTAVLLDRTIRFVTEMRFRLDSKFVTHIEEVHVFAAEPPYQLIRATHTQRRGPGHNDVLTARVLRDRGELYAVAPTGARLPLTTDYRLTDHLDIEMWLMSDSPAPKLSRKTKHIDFERLDIATKVWSIVERNNQGYIVRSANELGFAEIQLDPKFMAKAMVDRHFFLDRVTDEAAASIWRQRANSPHHPDFSISTAEPLHNPTKLSRLVLKPFGEMPWDDETLLVGTSVSHIKVDPNTLASFLRETLQHPVSDELITALANAVAQETTSPIKRAEALIHFVHDYLVYEDLQHIQSVSETLSRRRGDCSEFAELFTTLARAARLPAKTIVGLAYDADNGVFAKHAWNEIAVDGLWIPVDPTWNQVRADATHLRLSDETMAALDQSSMSFKVVETEYVNAGS
;
A
#
# COMPACT_ATOMS: atom_id res chain seq x y z
N MET A 1 -20.41 32.28 57.76
CA MET A 1 -19.73 32.20 56.44
C MET A 1 -19.74 33.58 55.82
N ASP A 2 -18.56 34.16 55.57
CA ASP A 2 -18.42 35.54 55.11
C ASP A 2 -18.79 35.66 53.62
N VAL A 3 -19.87 36.42 53.36
CA VAL A 3 -20.41 36.69 52.03
C VAL A 3 -19.41 37.47 51.15
N LYS A 4 -18.50 38.25 51.75
CA LYS A 4 -17.45 38.97 51.01
C LYS A 4 -16.35 38.03 50.51
N GLU A 5 -15.97 37.04 51.30
CA GLU A 5 -14.90 36.10 50.97
C GLU A 5 -15.36 35.10 49.89
N THR A 6 -16.61 34.67 49.96
CA THR A 6 -17.25 33.88 48.90
C THR A 6 -17.42 34.68 47.60
N ARG A 7 -17.86 35.95 47.64
CA ARG A 7 -17.93 36.80 46.43
C ARG A 7 -16.57 37.02 45.76
N LYS A 8 -15.49 37.21 46.54
CA LYS A 8 -14.13 37.34 46.00
C LYS A 8 -13.63 36.04 45.36
N ARG A 9 -13.90 34.88 45.97
CA ARG A 9 -13.57 33.57 45.40
C ARG A 9 -14.33 33.29 44.11
N TRP A 10 -15.63 33.56 44.07
CA TRP A 10 -16.43 33.43 42.84
C TRP A 10 -16.01 34.41 41.75
N GLY A 11 -15.67 35.66 42.10
CA GLY A 11 -15.13 36.64 41.15
C GLY A 11 -13.79 36.21 40.54
N LEU A 12 -12.91 35.59 41.35
CA LEU A 12 -11.63 35.07 40.87
C LEU A 12 -11.81 33.84 39.96
N VAL A 13 -12.70 32.91 40.32
CA VAL A 13 -13.02 31.74 39.49
C VAL A 13 -13.65 32.19 38.16
N CYS A 14 -14.60 33.12 38.17
CA CYS A 14 -15.19 33.66 36.95
C CYS A 14 -14.15 34.33 36.05
N LEU A 15 -13.20 35.08 36.63
CA LEU A 15 -12.13 35.75 35.90
C LEU A 15 -11.13 34.75 35.29
N THR A 16 -10.74 33.69 36.02
CA THR A 16 -9.84 32.66 35.48
C THR A 16 -10.52 31.83 34.39
N THR A 17 -11.81 31.48 34.54
CA THR A 17 -12.57 30.84 33.46
C THR A 17 -12.73 31.77 32.26
N LEU A 18 -12.96 33.06 32.46
CA LEU A 18 -13.07 34.02 31.36
C LEU A 18 -11.74 34.15 30.62
N ILE A 19 -10.61 34.23 31.32
CA ILE A 19 -9.26 34.25 30.73
C ILE A 19 -8.95 32.94 30.00
N ALA A 20 -9.32 31.78 30.57
CA ALA A 20 -9.13 30.50 29.91
C ALA A 20 -10.00 30.38 28.65
N VAL A 21 -11.24 30.85 28.68
CA VAL A 21 -12.15 30.88 27.53
C VAL A 21 -11.64 31.85 26.47
N THR A 22 -11.20 33.06 26.84
CA THR A 22 -10.66 34.04 25.87
C THR A 22 -9.33 33.58 25.30
N ALA A 23 -8.44 32.98 26.09
CA ALA A 23 -7.19 32.39 25.60
C ALA A 23 -7.46 31.21 24.65
N THR A 24 -8.43 30.36 24.98
CA THR A 24 -8.85 29.25 24.11
C THR A 24 -9.49 29.77 22.82
N TRP A 25 -10.32 30.80 22.90
CA TRP A 25 -10.94 31.45 21.76
C TRP A 25 -9.92 32.13 20.84
N LEU A 26 -8.96 32.88 21.41
CA LEU A 26 -7.84 33.49 20.67
C LEU A 26 -6.94 32.43 20.03
N TYR A 27 -6.64 31.34 20.74
CA TYR A 27 -5.87 30.22 20.18
C TYR A 27 -6.61 29.55 19.02
N GLN A 28 -7.91 29.27 19.17
CA GLN A 28 -8.73 28.72 18.10
C GLN A 28 -8.86 29.67 16.91
N GLN A 29 -8.95 30.98 17.15
CA GLN A 29 -9.01 31.98 16.10
C GLN A 29 -7.69 32.06 15.32
N ASN A 30 -6.55 32.09 16.02
CA ASN A 30 -5.23 32.08 15.38
C ASN A 30 -5.00 30.78 14.59
N ALA A 31 -5.36 29.62 15.15
CA ALA A 31 -5.24 28.34 14.46
C ALA A 31 -6.12 28.26 13.20
N ARG A 32 -7.33 28.86 13.25
CA ARG A 32 -8.21 28.97 12.09
C ARG A 32 -7.61 29.89 11.03
N GLN A 33 -7.05 31.03 11.43
CA GLN A 33 -6.43 31.97 10.51
C GLN A 33 -5.20 31.35 9.82
N SER A 34 -4.34 30.67 10.59
CA SER A 34 -3.17 29.98 10.02
C SER A 34 -3.56 28.86 9.04
N LEU A 35 -4.66 28.15 9.31
CA LEU A 35 -5.17 27.13 8.39
C LEU A 35 -5.65 27.74 7.07
N VAL A 36 -6.40 28.85 7.11
CA VAL A 36 -6.87 29.55 5.91
C VAL A 36 -5.71 30.07 5.07
N GLU A 37 -4.72 30.72 5.70
CA GLU A 37 -3.53 31.22 5.02
C GLU A 37 -2.73 30.08 4.38
N MET A 38 -2.59 28.93 5.07
CA MET A 38 -1.95 27.74 4.54
C MET A 38 -2.66 27.19 3.31
N ILE A 39 -3.99 27.04 3.38
CA ILE A 39 -4.78 26.53 2.25
C ILE A 39 -4.69 27.46 1.04
N GLN A 40 -4.73 28.78 1.25
CA GLN A 40 -4.55 29.77 0.20
C GLN A 40 -3.15 29.70 -0.42
N GLN A 41 -2.12 29.46 0.39
CA GLN A 41 -0.76 29.28 -0.09
C GLN A 41 -0.56 28.01 -0.92
N MET A 42 -1.36 26.96 -0.65
CA MET A 42 -1.35 25.70 -1.39
C MET A 42 -2.13 25.75 -2.70
N GLU A 43 -2.96 26.78 -2.94
CA GLU A 43 -3.78 26.90 -4.14
C GLU A 43 -2.93 26.89 -5.41
N GLY A 44 -3.43 26.15 -6.42
CA GLY A 44 -2.77 25.98 -7.70
C GLY A 44 -2.34 24.55 -7.92
N GLU A 45 -1.39 24.36 -8.83
CA GLU A 45 -0.89 23.04 -9.20
C GLU A 45 0.63 22.95 -9.16
N HIS A 46 1.12 21.75 -8.85
CA HIS A 46 2.53 21.42 -8.87
C HIS A 46 2.74 20.12 -9.63
N TRP A 47 3.82 20.12 -10.40
CA TRP A 47 4.20 19.01 -11.26
C TRP A 47 5.50 18.41 -10.76
N TYR A 48 5.57 17.08 -10.79
CA TYR A 48 6.71 16.31 -10.34
C TYR A 48 7.08 15.31 -11.43
N ARG A 49 8.37 15.18 -11.68
CA ARG A 49 8.92 14.09 -12.48
C ARG A 49 9.04 12.87 -11.58
N VAL A 50 8.43 11.76 -11.99
CA VAL A 50 8.54 10.48 -11.29
C VAL A 50 9.69 9.70 -11.91
N SER A 51 10.64 9.31 -11.07
CA SER A 51 11.83 8.58 -11.48
C SER A 51 11.99 7.30 -10.68
N LEU A 52 12.53 6.28 -11.33
CA LEU A 52 12.96 5.03 -10.73
C LEU A 52 14.42 4.83 -11.15
N ASN A 53 15.34 4.71 -10.17
CA ASN A 53 16.79 4.62 -10.40
C ASN A 53 17.32 5.69 -11.36
N GLN A 54 16.97 6.95 -11.08
CA GLN A 54 17.33 8.14 -11.85
C GLN A 54 16.74 8.21 -13.27
N GLN A 55 15.97 7.21 -13.69
CA GLN A 55 15.28 7.22 -14.98
C GLN A 55 13.85 7.76 -14.83
N ALA A 56 13.46 8.70 -15.68
CA ALA A 56 12.08 9.19 -15.71
C ALA A 56 11.13 8.10 -16.22
N VAL A 57 10.18 7.69 -15.38
CA VAL A 57 9.20 6.64 -15.66
C VAL A 57 7.76 7.14 -15.60
N GLY A 58 7.55 8.37 -15.13
CA GLY A 58 6.22 8.95 -14.99
C GLY A 58 6.19 10.42 -14.65
N GLN A 59 4.99 10.88 -14.35
CA GLN A 59 4.69 12.21 -13.84
C GLN A 59 3.72 12.09 -12.66
N TYR A 60 3.79 13.06 -11.77
CA TYR A 60 2.86 13.22 -10.68
C TYR A 60 2.41 14.68 -10.60
N ARG A 61 1.12 14.90 -10.42
CA ARG A 61 0.51 16.22 -10.28
C ARG A 61 -0.17 16.30 -8.93
N THR A 62 -0.01 17.42 -8.25
CA THR A 62 -0.88 17.81 -7.15
C THR A 62 -1.60 19.10 -7.52
N ALA A 63 -2.84 19.25 -7.09
CA ALA A 63 -3.59 20.49 -7.26
C ALA A 63 -4.51 20.75 -6.06
N VAL A 64 -4.56 22.00 -5.63
CA VAL A 64 -5.51 22.49 -4.63
C VAL A 64 -6.41 23.53 -5.29
N LEU A 65 -7.71 23.29 -5.24
CA LEU A 65 -8.73 24.14 -5.84
C LEU A 65 -9.65 24.68 -4.74
N LEU A 66 -9.76 26.00 -4.66
CA LEU A 66 -10.59 26.71 -3.69
C LEU A 66 -11.81 27.29 -4.39
N ASP A 67 -12.97 26.65 -4.21
CA ASP A 67 -14.23 27.13 -4.77
C ASP A 67 -15.33 27.19 -3.69
N ARG A 68 -16.48 26.55 -3.91
CA ARG A 68 -17.49 26.31 -2.86
C ARG A 68 -17.04 25.21 -1.88
N THR A 69 -15.96 24.52 -2.20
CA THR A 69 -15.31 23.44 -1.46
C THR A 69 -13.80 23.61 -1.51
N ILE A 70 -13.08 22.89 -0.66
CA ILE A 70 -11.62 22.78 -0.72
C ILE A 70 -11.31 21.41 -1.32
N ARG A 71 -10.70 21.38 -2.51
CA ARG A 71 -10.43 20.13 -3.23
C ARG A 71 -8.94 19.91 -3.37
N PHE A 72 -8.46 18.77 -2.90
CA PHE A 72 -7.10 18.28 -3.14
C PHE A 72 -7.18 17.19 -4.20
N VAL A 73 -6.37 17.31 -5.24
CA VAL A 73 -6.29 16.35 -6.34
C VAL A 73 -4.85 15.88 -6.44
N THR A 74 -4.65 14.58 -6.54
CA THR A 74 -3.37 13.98 -6.90
C THR A 74 -3.57 13.11 -8.13
N GLU A 75 -2.61 13.13 -9.04
CA GLU A 75 -2.68 12.37 -10.28
C GLU A 75 -1.29 11.82 -10.61
N MET A 76 -1.12 10.50 -10.56
CA MET A 76 0.11 9.82 -10.92
C MET A 76 -0.08 9.05 -12.22
N ARG A 77 0.83 9.25 -13.17
CA ARG A 77 0.89 8.47 -14.41
C ARG A 77 2.29 7.94 -14.59
N PHE A 78 2.45 6.64 -14.72
CA PHE A 78 3.76 6.03 -14.91
C PHE A 78 3.69 4.74 -15.71
N ARG A 79 4.83 4.35 -16.25
CA ARG A 79 5.05 3.10 -17.00
C ARG A 79 6.42 2.55 -16.61
N LEU A 80 6.44 1.39 -15.94
CA LEU A 80 7.68 0.77 -15.46
C LEU A 80 8.32 -0.13 -16.54
N ASP A 81 7.50 -0.92 -17.21
CA ASP A 81 7.91 -1.89 -18.23
C ASP A 81 6.71 -2.33 -19.09
N SER A 82 5.49 -2.26 -18.57
CA SER A 82 4.26 -2.60 -19.29
C SER A 82 3.99 -1.78 -20.56
N LYS A 83 3.20 -2.35 -21.48
CA LYS A 83 2.68 -1.61 -22.65
C LYS A 83 1.70 -0.50 -22.26
N PHE A 84 1.25 -0.47 -21.00
CA PHE A 84 0.15 0.37 -20.56
C PHE A 84 0.64 1.41 -19.54
N VAL A 85 -0.07 2.53 -19.51
CA VAL A 85 0.19 3.57 -18.51
C VAL A 85 -0.70 3.29 -17.32
N THR A 86 -0.08 3.07 -16.17
CA THR A 86 -0.80 3.07 -14.89
C THR A 86 -1.19 4.49 -14.57
N HIS A 87 -2.47 4.70 -14.24
CA HIS A 87 -3.01 6.00 -13.85
C HIS A 87 -3.70 5.86 -12.49
N ILE A 88 -3.22 6.62 -11.52
CA ILE A 88 -3.80 6.70 -10.17
C ILE A 88 -4.24 8.14 -9.94
N GLU A 89 -5.50 8.32 -9.55
CA GLU A 89 -6.06 9.64 -9.21
C GLU A 89 -6.71 9.58 -7.83
N GLU A 90 -6.39 10.54 -6.97
CA GLU A 90 -7.10 10.74 -5.72
C GLU A 90 -7.70 12.15 -5.64
N VAL A 91 -8.93 12.24 -5.16
CA VAL A 91 -9.65 13.50 -5.00
C VAL A 91 -10.27 13.57 -3.62
N HIS A 92 -9.82 14.51 -2.80
CA HIS A 92 -10.39 14.78 -1.48
C HIS A 92 -11.16 16.10 -1.52
N VAL A 93 -12.42 16.09 -1.09
CA VAL A 93 -13.31 17.24 -1.11
C VAL A 93 -13.77 17.53 0.31
N PHE A 94 -13.41 18.71 0.81
CA PHE A 94 -13.79 19.21 2.13
C PHE A 94 -14.77 20.37 2.01
N ALA A 95 -15.61 20.56 3.02
CA ALA A 95 -16.41 21.76 3.16
C ALA A 95 -15.50 23.00 3.27
N ALA A 96 -15.88 24.10 2.63
CA ALA A 96 -15.12 25.35 2.67
C ALA A 96 -15.22 26.09 4.02
N GLU A 97 -16.18 25.72 4.86
CA GLU A 97 -16.41 26.32 6.17
C GLU A 97 -16.11 25.35 7.31
N PRO A 98 -15.73 25.85 8.50
CA PRO A 98 -15.59 25.02 9.67
C PRO A 98 -16.86 24.21 9.96
N PRO A 99 -16.71 22.96 10.39
CA PRO A 99 -15.46 22.36 10.84
C PRO A 99 -14.70 21.59 9.73
N TYR A 100 -14.79 22.05 8.48
CA TYR A 100 -14.06 21.53 7.31
C TYR A 100 -14.20 20.02 7.14
N GLN A 101 -15.44 19.53 7.24
CA GLN A 101 -15.74 18.11 7.16
C GLN A 101 -15.36 17.56 5.79
N LEU A 102 -14.85 16.32 5.75
CA LEU A 102 -14.76 15.56 4.51
C LEU A 102 -16.18 15.32 3.97
N ILE A 103 -16.42 15.78 2.74
CA ILE A 103 -17.65 15.55 1.97
C ILE A 103 -17.51 14.24 1.19
N ARG A 104 -16.41 14.11 0.44
CA ARG A 104 -16.03 12.85 -0.20
C ARG A 104 -14.53 12.74 -0.37
N ALA A 105 -14.03 11.51 -0.42
CA ALA A 105 -12.75 11.18 -0.99
C ALA A 105 -12.94 10.10 -2.07
N THR A 106 -12.13 10.10 -3.12
CA THR A 106 -12.20 9.08 -4.18
C THR A 106 -10.79 8.72 -4.59
N HIS A 107 -10.54 7.43 -4.78
CA HIS A 107 -9.33 6.87 -5.33
C HIS A 107 -9.72 6.06 -6.57
N THR A 108 -9.05 6.31 -7.68
CA THR A 108 -9.24 5.59 -8.94
C THR A 108 -7.89 5.10 -9.42
N GLN A 109 -7.78 3.80 -9.67
CA GLN A 109 -6.58 3.19 -10.24
C GLN A 109 -6.93 2.47 -11.53
N ARG A 110 -6.29 2.85 -12.63
CA ARG A 110 -6.39 2.18 -13.92
C ARG A 110 -5.09 1.51 -14.30
N ARG A 111 -5.12 0.21 -14.58
CA ARG A 111 -3.96 -0.62 -14.95
C ARG A 111 -4.20 -1.44 -16.22
N GLY A 112 -4.56 -0.78 -17.32
CA GLY A 112 -4.76 -1.48 -18.60
C GLY A 112 -5.53 -0.66 -19.64
N PRO A 113 -5.79 -1.24 -20.81
CA PRO A 113 -6.46 -0.57 -21.93
C PRO A 113 -8.00 -0.53 -21.79
N GLY A 114 -8.59 -1.38 -20.95
CA GLY A 114 -10.03 -1.58 -20.81
C GLY A 114 -10.67 -0.73 -19.71
N HIS A 115 -12.01 -0.66 -19.75
CA HIS A 115 -12.80 -0.02 -18.68
C HIS A 115 -12.87 -0.86 -17.40
N ASN A 116 -12.69 -2.18 -17.50
CA ASN A 116 -12.71 -3.11 -16.36
C ASN A 116 -11.40 -3.12 -15.56
N ASP A 117 -10.35 -2.48 -16.08
CA ASP A 117 -9.05 -2.31 -15.41
C ASP A 117 -9.05 -1.16 -14.40
N VAL A 118 -10.23 -0.63 -14.06
CA VAL A 118 -10.41 0.53 -13.19
C VAL A 118 -10.96 0.08 -11.83
N LEU A 119 -10.13 0.17 -10.81
CA LEU A 119 -10.55 0.02 -9.41
C LEU A 119 -10.92 1.40 -8.87
N THR A 120 -12.07 1.50 -8.20
CA THR A 120 -12.51 2.75 -7.57
C THR A 120 -12.94 2.50 -6.13
N ALA A 121 -12.32 3.21 -5.20
CA ALA A 121 -12.77 3.32 -3.81
C ALA A 121 -13.24 4.73 -3.52
N ARG A 122 -14.22 4.86 -2.62
CA ARG A 122 -14.77 6.16 -2.21
C ARG A 122 -14.93 6.19 -0.71
N VAL A 123 -14.72 7.34 -0.11
CA VAL A 123 -15.19 7.63 1.25
C VAL A 123 -16.25 8.70 1.14
N LEU A 124 -17.44 8.41 1.67
CA LEU A 124 -18.60 9.28 1.56
C LEU A 124 -19.16 9.57 2.96
N ARG A 125 -19.80 10.73 3.12
CA ARG A 125 -20.59 11.07 4.31
C ARG A 125 -22.08 10.89 4.05
N ASP A 126 -22.76 10.20 4.95
CA ASP A 126 -24.22 10.04 4.91
C ASP A 126 -24.77 10.15 6.34
N ARG A 127 -25.76 11.04 6.54
CA ARG A 127 -26.36 11.35 7.84
C ARG A 127 -25.35 11.64 8.97
N GLY A 128 -24.21 12.24 8.63
CA GLY A 128 -23.18 12.64 9.59
C GLY A 128 -22.05 11.63 9.79
N GLU A 129 -22.22 10.38 9.37
CA GLU A 129 -21.22 9.31 9.52
C GLU A 129 -20.46 9.07 8.21
N LEU A 130 -19.20 8.64 8.33
CA LEU A 130 -18.37 8.27 7.19
C LEU A 130 -18.46 6.76 6.91
N TYR A 131 -18.42 6.40 5.63
CA TYR A 131 -18.29 5.03 5.18
C TYR A 131 -17.40 4.96 3.94
N ALA A 132 -16.61 3.90 3.84
CA ALA A 132 -15.95 3.54 2.61
C ALA A 132 -16.92 2.78 1.70
N VAL A 133 -16.75 2.95 0.39
CA VAL A 133 -17.46 2.22 -0.65
C VAL A 133 -16.41 1.47 -1.46
N ALA A 134 -16.44 0.15 -1.38
CA ALA A 134 -15.58 -0.74 -2.15
C ALA A 134 -15.96 -0.72 -3.65
N PRO A 135 -15.10 -1.24 -4.55
CA PRO A 135 -15.45 -1.37 -5.97
C PRO A 135 -16.73 -2.16 -6.24
N THR A 136 -17.06 -3.12 -5.36
CA THR A 136 -18.29 -3.92 -5.37
C THR A 136 -19.56 -3.11 -5.09
N GLY A 137 -19.42 -1.88 -4.57
CA GLY A 137 -20.51 -1.08 -4.03
C GLY A 137 -20.81 -1.35 -2.55
N ALA A 138 -20.12 -2.31 -1.91
CA ALA A 138 -20.27 -2.58 -0.49
C ALA A 138 -19.92 -1.34 0.35
N ARG A 139 -20.78 -1.03 1.32
CA ARG A 139 -20.63 0.11 2.24
C ARG A 139 -20.04 -0.37 3.56
N LEU A 140 -18.83 0.08 3.88
CA LEU A 140 -18.10 -0.26 5.08
C LEU A 140 -18.09 0.94 6.03
N PRO A 141 -18.77 0.88 7.19
CA PRO A 141 -18.80 2.01 8.13
C PRO A 141 -17.40 2.29 8.68
N LEU A 142 -17.03 3.57 8.74
CA LEU A 142 -15.76 4.01 9.32
C LEU A 142 -15.98 4.41 10.77
N THR A 143 -15.13 3.91 11.67
CA THR A 143 -15.25 4.17 13.12
C THR A 143 -14.65 5.50 13.54
N THR A 144 -13.89 6.15 12.65
CA THR A 144 -13.15 7.37 12.91
C THR A 144 -13.52 8.43 11.89
N ASP A 145 -13.84 9.63 12.38
CA ASP A 145 -14.10 10.79 11.52
C ASP A 145 -12.80 11.35 10.92
N TYR A 146 -12.92 12.00 9.76
CA TYR A 146 -11.82 12.59 9.00
C TYR A 146 -12.17 13.98 8.48
N ARG A 147 -11.29 14.96 8.73
CA ARG A 147 -11.48 16.38 8.43
C ARG A 147 -10.23 16.98 7.80
N LEU A 148 -10.34 18.21 7.33
CA LEU A 148 -9.21 18.91 6.73
C LEU A 148 -8.01 19.04 7.67
N THR A 149 -8.25 19.18 8.97
CA THR A 149 -7.19 19.22 9.99
C THR A 149 -6.47 17.88 10.16
N ASP A 150 -7.14 16.76 9.90
CA ASP A 150 -6.48 15.45 9.86
C ASP A 150 -5.65 15.31 8.57
N HIS A 151 -6.14 15.88 7.45
CA HIS A 151 -5.44 15.85 6.15
C HIS A 151 -4.17 16.69 6.14
N LEU A 152 -4.18 17.86 6.79
CA LEU A 152 -3.06 18.79 6.87
C LEU A 152 -2.33 18.74 8.22
N ASP A 153 -2.47 17.65 8.98
CA ASP A 153 -1.96 17.56 10.35
C ASP A 153 -0.44 17.75 10.43
N ILE A 154 0.29 17.26 9.42
CA ILE A 154 1.75 17.44 9.35
C ILE A 154 2.12 18.89 9.08
N GLU A 155 1.56 19.51 8.04
CA GLU A 155 1.85 20.88 7.66
C GLU A 155 1.48 21.85 8.81
N MET A 156 0.33 21.62 9.45
CA MET A 156 -0.09 22.36 10.64
C MET A 156 0.91 22.20 11.79
N TRP A 157 1.35 20.97 12.09
CA TRP A 157 2.35 20.71 13.13
C TRP A 157 3.68 21.43 12.87
N LEU A 158 4.17 21.38 11.63
CA LEU A 158 5.43 22.01 11.25
C LEU A 158 5.33 23.54 11.37
N MET A 159 4.20 24.12 10.94
CA MET A 159 3.96 25.55 10.98
C MET A 159 3.78 26.08 12.41
N SER A 160 2.98 25.40 13.24
CA SER A 160 2.63 25.90 14.58
C SER A 160 3.73 25.68 15.60
N ASP A 161 4.35 24.50 15.59
CA ASP A 161 5.19 24.06 16.70
C ASP A 161 6.69 24.16 16.37
N SER A 162 7.03 24.36 15.09
CA SER A 162 8.41 24.43 14.63
C SER A 162 9.29 23.30 15.22
N PRO A 163 8.87 22.02 15.09
CA PRO A 163 9.42 20.91 15.86
C PRO A 163 10.90 20.68 15.58
N ALA A 164 11.61 20.23 16.60
CA ALA A 164 13.00 19.78 16.48
C ALA A 164 13.10 18.43 15.76
N PRO A 165 14.23 18.12 15.10
CA PRO A 165 14.50 16.79 14.56
C PRO A 165 14.32 15.67 15.59
N LYS A 166 13.95 14.47 15.12
CA LYS A 166 13.65 13.24 15.88
C LYS A 166 12.32 13.24 16.65
N LEU A 167 11.59 14.36 16.69
CA LEU A 167 10.22 14.34 17.18
C LEU A 167 9.32 13.58 16.20
N SER A 168 8.33 12.88 16.74
CA SER A 168 7.37 12.10 15.95
C SER A 168 5.93 12.45 16.29
N ARG A 169 5.05 12.34 15.31
CA ARG A 169 3.61 12.59 15.42
C ARG A 169 2.82 11.49 14.72
N LYS A 170 1.73 11.05 15.36
CA LYS A 170 0.75 10.15 14.75
C LYS A 170 -0.29 11.01 14.04
N THR A 171 -0.52 10.72 12.77
CA THR A 171 -1.53 11.42 11.95
C THR A 171 -2.48 10.40 11.34
N LYS A 172 -3.70 10.84 10.98
CA LYS A 172 -4.65 9.99 10.27
C LYS A 172 -4.50 10.17 8.77
N HIS A 173 -4.83 9.12 8.02
CA HIS A 173 -5.00 9.20 6.58
C HIS A 173 -6.11 8.25 6.14
N ILE A 174 -6.69 8.55 4.98
CA ILE A 174 -7.58 7.63 4.30
C ILE A 174 -6.71 6.55 3.66
N ASP A 175 -6.92 5.30 4.03
CA ASP A 175 -6.26 4.14 3.44
C ASP A 175 -7.26 3.51 2.47
N PHE A 176 -7.21 3.93 1.21
CA PHE A 176 -8.12 3.44 0.17
C PHE A 176 -7.92 1.95 -0.13
N GLU A 177 -6.72 1.43 0.06
CA GLU A 177 -6.44 0.01 -0.10
C GLU A 177 -7.18 -0.79 0.96
N ARG A 178 -7.05 -0.42 2.24
CA ARG A 178 -7.72 -1.10 3.36
C ARG A 178 -9.18 -0.67 3.57
N LEU A 179 -9.65 0.31 2.79
CA LEU A 179 -10.98 0.90 2.90
C LEU A 179 -11.30 1.37 4.34
N ASP A 180 -10.32 2.00 5.00
CA ASP A 180 -10.40 2.43 6.39
C ASP A 180 -9.69 3.78 6.64
N ILE A 181 -9.81 4.33 7.84
CA ILE A 181 -8.96 5.44 8.31
C ILE A 181 -7.82 4.87 9.13
N ALA A 182 -6.62 4.89 8.57
CA ALA A 182 -5.43 4.37 9.22
C ALA A 182 -4.63 5.48 9.90
N THR A 183 -3.79 5.08 10.85
CA THR A 183 -2.82 5.98 11.50
C THR A 183 -1.43 5.77 10.91
N LYS A 184 -0.73 6.86 10.61
CA LYS A 184 0.66 6.86 10.17
C LYS A 184 1.52 7.60 11.19
N VAL A 185 2.72 7.10 11.46
CA VAL A 185 3.70 7.81 12.29
C VAL A 185 4.65 8.56 11.37
N TRP A 186 4.79 9.86 11.61
CA TRP A 186 5.76 10.73 10.95
C TRP A 186 6.83 11.15 11.94
N SER A 187 8.07 11.28 11.49
CA SER A 187 9.19 11.81 12.26
C SER A 187 9.90 12.92 11.48
N ILE A 188 10.43 13.91 12.20
CA ILE A 188 11.28 14.94 11.62
C ILE A 188 12.68 14.38 11.45
N VAL A 189 13.15 14.26 10.22
CA VAL A 189 14.52 13.83 9.92
C VAL A 189 15.47 15.01 10.05
N GLU A 190 15.13 16.12 9.39
CA GLU A 190 15.97 17.31 9.34
C GLU A 190 15.11 18.58 9.32
N ARG A 191 15.66 19.66 9.86
CA ARG A 191 15.16 21.02 9.72
C ARG A 191 16.33 21.95 9.41
N ASN A 192 16.27 22.67 8.30
CA ASN A 192 17.29 23.64 7.90
C ASN A 192 16.64 24.84 7.18
N ASN A 193 17.46 25.76 6.65
CA ASN A 193 16.96 26.96 5.97
C ASN A 193 16.22 26.66 4.65
N GLN A 194 16.32 25.42 4.13
CA GLN A 194 15.58 24.95 2.96
C GLN A 194 14.24 24.30 3.32
N GLY A 195 13.89 24.20 4.61
CA GLY A 195 12.61 23.68 5.09
C GLY A 195 12.78 22.44 5.97
N TYR A 196 11.93 21.43 5.74
CA TYR A 196 11.84 20.22 6.56
C TYR A 196 12.03 18.96 5.72
N ILE A 197 12.62 17.94 6.33
CA ILE A 197 12.53 16.57 5.82
C ILE A 197 11.73 15.76 6.83
N VAL A 198 10.61 15.21 6.40
CA VAL A 198 9.74 14.36 7.22
C VAL A 198 9.70 12.95 6.64
N ARG A 199 9.72 11.95 7.52
CA ARG A 199 9.69 10.54 7.13
C ARG A 199 8.57 9.81 7.84
N SER A 200 7.90 8.94 7.13
CA SER A 200 6.96 7.99 7.68
C SER A 200 7.43 6.57 7.42
N ALA A 201 7.29 5.69 8.41
CA ALA A 201 7.58 4.27 8.27
C ALA A 201 6.27 3.48 8.32
N ASN A 202 6.10 2.51 7.44
CA ASN A 202 5.02 1.52 7.47
C ASN A 202 5.56 0.11 7.17
N GLU A 203 4.69 -0.89 7.19
CA GLU A 203 5.04 -2.30 6.93
C GLU A 203 5.57 -2.55 5.50
N LEU A 204 5.36 -1.62 4.57
CA LEU A 204 5.66 -1.72 3.14
C LEU A 204 6.81 -0.79 2.70
N GLY A 205 7.52 -0.17 3.65
CA GLY A 205 8.64 0.72 3.41
C GLY A 205 8.52 2.06 4.13
N PHE A 206 9.15 3.09 3.57
CA PHE A 206 9.06 4.45 4.08
C PHE A 206 8.62 5.41 2.98
N ALA A 207 7.95 6.49 3.39
CA ALA A 207 7.79 7.66 2.55
C ALA A 207 8.50 8.84 3.20
N GLU A 208 9.30 9.56 2.42
CA GLU A 208 10.03 10.75 2.84
C GLU A 208 9.60 11.94 1.99
N ILE A 209 9.39 13.09 2.62
CA ILE A 209 8.99 14.32 1.94
C ILE A 209 9.95 15.42 2.36
N GLN A 210 10.60 16.02 1.37
CA GLN A 210 11.31 17.28 1.53
C GLN A 210 10.36 18.43 1.24
N LEU A 211 10.02 19.17 2.28
CA LEU A 211 9.16 20.35 2.24
C LEU A 211 10.03 21.61 2.18
N ASP A 212 9.65 22.56 1.33
CA ASP A 212 10.28 23.89 1.29
C ASP A 212 9.85 24.75 2.50
N PRO A 213 10.39 25.99 2.69
CA PRO A 213 10.00 26.84 3.83
C PRO A 213 8.52 27.26 3.84
N LYS A 214 7.80 27.00 2.75
CA LYS A 214 6.36 27.21 2.60
C LYS A 214 5.56 25.93 2.84
N PHE A 215 6.19 24.89 3.37
CA PHE A 215 5.61 23.57 3.63
C PHE A 215 5.06 22.90 2.36
N MET A 216 5.57 23.25 1.18
CA MET A 216 5.20 22.60 -0.07
C MET A 216 6.23 21.52 -0.42
N ALA A 217 5.76 20.36 -0.86
CA ALA A 217 6.64 19.27 -1.28
C ALA A 217 7.53 19.71 -2.46
N LYS A 218 8.85 19.63 -2.25
CA LYS A 218 9.88 19.88 -3.26
C LYS A 218 10.41 18.58 -3.84
N ALA A 219 10.58 17.56 -2.98
CA ALA A 219 10.93 16.22 -3.39
C ALA A 219 10.21 15.22 -2.49
N MET A 220 9.88 14.05 -3.02
CA MET A 220 9.29 12.95 -2.28
C MET A 220 9.95 11.64 -2.67
N VAL A 221 10.06 10.74 -1.71
CA VAL A 221 10.36 9.33 -1.92
C VAL A 221 9.15 8.55 -1.42
N ASP A 222 8.54 7.77 -2.29
CA ASP A 222 7.49 6.82 -1.92
C ASP A 222 7.87 5.45 -2.45
N ARG A 223 8.29 4.56 -1.53
CA ARG A 223 8.95 3.30 -1.87
C ARG A 223 10.15 3.56 -2.79
N HIS A 224 10.12 3.11 -4.04
CA HIS A 224 11.20 3.27 -5.03
C HIS A 224 11.02 4.46 -5.96
N PHE A 225 9.87 5.12 -5.91
CA PHE A 225 9.63 6.30 -6.73
C PHE A 225 10.26 7.52 -6.09
N PHE A 226 11.10 8.19 -6.87
CA PHE A 226 11.64 9.52 -6.58
C PHE A 226 10.82 10.56 -7.34
N LEU A 227 10.23 11.50 -6.64
CA LEU A 227 9.39 12.54 -7.20
C LEU A 227 10.04 13.89 -6.98
N ASP A 228 10.56 14.51 -8.04
CA ASP A 228 11.19 15.83 -7.98
C ASP A 228 10.26 16.88 -8.56
N ARG A 229 10.01 17.98 -7.83
CA ARG A 229 9.20 19.09 -8.33
C ARG A 229 9.88 19.74 -9.53
N VAL A 230 9.13 19.89 -10.62
CA VAL A 230 9.56 20.53 -11.87
C VAL A 230 8.71 21.77 -12.16
N THR A 231 9.08 22.52 -13.20
CA THR A 231 8.47 23.82 -13.52
C THR A 231 7.03 23.71 -14.02
N ASP A 232 6.71 22.66 -14.77
CA ASP A 232 5.45 22.52 -15.50
C ASP A 232 5.19 21.06 -15.95
N GLU A 233 4.02 20.81 -16.54
CA GLU A 233 3.63 19.51 -17.08
C GLU A 233 4.61 18.99 -18.15
N ALA A 234 5.15 19.87 -19.00
CA ALA A 234 6.01 19.46 -20.11
C ALA A 234 7.33 18.85 -19.58
N ALA A 235 7.92 19.48 -18.56
CA ALA A 235 9.08 18.95 -17.85
C ALA A 235 8.77 17.64 -17.12
N ALA A 236 7.57 17.48 -16.56
CA ALA A 236 7.14 16.25 -15.90
C ALA A 236 6.88 15.11 -16.90
N SER A 237 6.43 15.43 -18.11
CA SER A 237 5.95 14.46 -19.12
C SER A 237 7.06 13.89 -20.03
N ILE A 238 8.34 14.19 -19.78
CA ILE A 238 9.48 13.74 -20.59
C ILE A 238 9.50 12.21 -20.77
N TRP A 239 9.03 11.46 -19.77
CA TRP A 239 8.92 10.00 -19.81
C TRP A 239 8.08 9.46 -20.99
N ARG A 240 7.12 10.24 -21.52
CA ARG A 240 6.27 9.85 -22.65
C ARG A 240 7.03 9.73 -23.97
N GLN A 241 8.12 10.50 -24.11
CA GLN A 241 8.96 10.49 -25.33
C GLN A 241 9.84 9.25 -25.40
N ARG A 242 9.98 8.51 -24.28
CA ARG A 242 10.75 7.27 -24.24
C ARG A 242 9.98 6.21 -25.04
N ALA A 243 10.67 5.60 -26.01
CA ALA A 243 10.24 4.31 -26.54
C ALA A 243 10.03 3.36 -25.36
N ASN A 244 9.07 2.43 -25.47
CA ASN A 244 9.02 1.32 -24.51
C ASN A 244 10.44 0.76 -24.41
N SER A 245 11.02 0.77 -23.21
CA SER A 245 12.17 -0.12 -22.99
C SER A 245 11.70 -1.50 -23.42
N PRO A 246 12.53 -2.29 -24.13
CA PRO A 246 12.18 -3.69 -24.34
C PRO A 246 11.77 -4.23 -22.97
N HIS A 247 10.56 -4.79 -22.91
CA HIS A 247 10.18 -5.64 -21.80
C HIS A 247 11.39 -6.55 -21.53
N HIS A 248 11.83 -6.63 -20.28
CA HIS A 248 12.58 -7.79 -19.83
C HIS A 248 11.51 -8.75 -19.30
N PRO A 249 10.82 -9.51 -20.17
CA PRO A 249 9.87 -10.54 -19.72
C PRO A 249 10.58 -11.58 -18.84
N ASP A 250 11.91 -11.63 -18.93
CA ASP A 250 12.77 -12.66 -18.38
C ASP A 250 13.61 -12.15 -17.20
N PHE A 251 13.05 -11.36 -16.26
CA PHE A 251 13.76 -11.17 -14.99
C PHE A 251 13.89 -12.54 -14.32
N SER A 252 15.03 -13.15 -14.55
CA SER A 252 15.36 -14.50 -14.17
C SER A 252 16.78 -14.53 -13.66
N ILE A 253 16.97 -15.22 -12.55
CA ILE A 253 18.28 -15.40 -11.93
C ILE A 253 18.60 -16.89 -12.03
N SER A 254 19.62 -17.21 -12.81
CA SER A 254 20.11 -18.57 -12.90
C SER A 254 20.76 -19.00 -11.59
N THR A 255 20.61 -20.28 -11.26
CA THR A 255 21.49 -20.92 -10.29
C THR A 255 22.78 -21.36 -10.96
N ALA A 256 23.90 -21.34 -10.23
CA ALA A 256 25.17 -21.87 -10.76
C ALA A 256 25.05 -23.37 -11.11
N GLU A 257 24.20 -24.10 -10.39
CA GLU A 257 23.86 -25.50 -10.61
C GLU A 257 22.33 -25.68 -10.48
N PRO A 258 21.66 -26.48 -11.34
CA PRO A 258 20.22 -26.73 -11.22
C PRO A 258 19.84 -27.32 -9.87
N LEU A 259 18.67 -26.94 -9.34
CA LEU A 259 18.17 -27.52 -8.09
C LEU A 259 17.68 -28.95 -8.34
N HIS A 260 18.13 -29.88 -7.50
CA HIS A 260 17.66 -31.25 -7.53
C HIS A 260 16.33 -31.38 -6.77
N ASN A 261 15.29 -31.95 -7.38
CA ASN A 261 13.95 -32.13 -6.76
C ASN A 261 13.44 -30.87 -6.01
N PRO A 262 13.35 -29.70 -6.68
CA PRO A 262 13.07 -28.43 -6.02
C PRO A 262 11.77 -28.43 -5.21
N THR A 263 10.73 -29.11 -5.69
CA THR A 263 9.42 -29.24 -5.02
C THR A 263 9.44 -30.02 -3.70
N LYS A 264 10.55 -30.72 -3.39
CA LYS A 264 10.74 -31.44 -2.12
C LYS A 264 11.62 -30.69 -1.13
N LEU A 265 12.12 -29.49 -1.48
CA LEU A 265 12.95 -28.71 -0.57
C LEU A 265 12.11 -28.17 0.59
N SER A 266 12.52 -28.49 1.82
CA SER A 266 11.99 -27.88 3.04
C SER A 266 12.76 -26.63 3.44
N ARG A 267 14.03 -26.53 3.03
CA ARG A 267 14.88 -25.38 3.26
C ARG A 267 15.89 -25.21 2.13
N LEU A 268 16.10 -23.96 1.72
CA LEU A 268 17.09 -23.57 0.71
C LEU A 268 17.81 -22.31 1.16
N VAL A 269 19.15 -22.32 1.11
CA VAL A 269 19.98 -21.14 1.33
C VAL A 269 20.77 -20.84 0.08
N LEU A 270 20.61 -19.61 -0.41
CA LEU A 270 21.31 -19.10 -1.57
C LEU A 270 22.21 -17.93 -1.17
N LYS A 271 23.39 -17.89 -1.75
CA LYS A 271 24.27 -16.72 -1.74
C LYS A 271 24.25 -16.10 -3.13
N PRO A 272 23.76 -14.87 -3.30
CA PRO A 272 23.89 -14.17 -4.57
C PRO A 272 25.35 -13.79 -4.81
N PHE A 273 25.76 -13.80 -6.08
CA PHE A 273 27.11 -13.40 -6.50
C PHE A 273 27.05 -12.73 -7.88
N GLY A 274 27.97 -11.79 -8.12
CA GLY A 274 27.98 -10.94 -9.33
C GLY A 274 27.96 -9.45 -8.96
N GLU A 275 27.46 -8.62 -9.87
CA GLU A 275 27.24 -7.19 -9.58
C GLU A 275 26.05 -7.04 -8.65
N MET A 276 26.30 -6.92 -7.34
CA MET A 276 25.25 -6.80 -6.34
C MET A 276 25.00 -5.34 -5.93
N PRO A 277 23.74 -4.98 -5.64
CA PRO A 277 23.40 -3.67 -5.07
C PRO A 277 23.61 -3.59 -3.54
N TRP A 278 24.04 -4.68 -2.90
CA TRP A 278 24.26 -4.80 -1.45
C TRP A 278 25.53 -5.60 -1.12
N ASP A 279 25.85 -5.73 0.17
CA ASP A 279 27.06 -6.38 0.67
C ASP A 279 27.13 -7.89 0.32
N ASP A 280 28.36 -8.36 0.13
CA ASP A 280 28.73 -9.70 -0.35
C ASP A 280 28.36 -10.84 0.61
N GLU A 281 27.84 -10.54 1.80
CA GLU A 281 27.46 -11.54 2.82
C GLU A 281 25.94 -11.78 2.95
N THR A 282 25.14 -11.21 2.07
CA THR A 282 23.68 -11.43 2.09
C THR A 282 23.34 -12.88 1.74
N LEU A 283 22.55 -13.54 2.60
CA LEU A 283 22.00 -14.88 2.34
C LEU A 283 20.49 -14.78 2.14
N LEU A 284 19.99 -15.40 1.07
CA LEU A 284 18.56 -15.59 0.83
C LEU A 284 18.15 -16.96 1.35
N VAL A 285 17.12 -16.99 2.18
CA VAL A 285 16.66 -18.23 2.83
C VAL A 285 15.20 -18.44 2.49
N GLY A 286 14.90 -19.57 1.84
CA GLY A 286 13.54 -20.05 1.62
C GLY A 286 13.22 -21.24 2.52
N THR A 287 11.96 -21.33 2.96
CA THR A 287 11.44 -22.44 3.79
C THR A 287 10.03 -22.82 3.34
N SER A 288 9.72 -24.12 3.32
CA SER A 288 8.37 -24.60 2.95
C SER A 288 7.33 -24.43 4.07
N VAL A 289 7.80 -24.22 5.30
CA VAL A 289 6.98 -23.80 6.43
C VAL A 289 7.51 -22.45 6.88
N SER A 290 6.66 -21.44 6.87
CA SER A 290 7.03 -20.14 7.38
C SER A 290 7.01 -20.17 8.91
N HIS A 291 8.15 -19.85 9.52
CA HIS A 291 8.27 -19.70 10.97
C HIS A 291 7.72 -18.36 11.46
N ILE A 292 7.11 -17.58 10.57
CA ILE A 292 6.53 -16.28 10.88
C ILE A 292 5.23 -16.50 11.65
N LYS A 293 5.27 -16.17 12.94
CA LYS A 293 4.08 -16.16 13.78
C LYS A 293 3.10 -15.10 13.29
N VAL A 294 1.83 -15.45 13.31
CA VAL A 294 0.76 -14.50 13.04
C VAL A 294 0.59 -13.61 14.26
N ASP A 295 0.61 -12.29 14.08
CA ASP A 295 0.17 -11.37 15.13
C ASP A 295 -1.36 -11.42 15.22
N PRO A 296 -1.93 -11.91 16.35
CA PRO A 296 -3.38 -12.01 16.50
C PRO A 296 -4.12 -10.70 16.30
N ASN A 297 -3.48 -9.56 16.58
CA ASN A 297 -4.08 -8.23 16.41
C ASN A 297 -4.26 -7.84 14.93
N THR A 298 -3.52 -8.48 14.04
CA THR A 298 -3.57 -8.23 12.59
C THR A 298 -4.44 -9.23 11.84
N LEU A 299 -4.77 -10.38 12.43
CA LEU A 299 -5.49 -11.46 11.74
C LEU A 299 -6.79 -11.00 11.06
N ALA A 300 -7.54 -10.12 11.72
CA ALA A 300 -8.79 -9.60 11.20
C ALA A 300 -8.61 -8.77 9.92
N SER A 301 -7.47 -8.09 9.72
CA SER A 301 -7.24 -7.32 8.48
C SER A 301 -7.08 -8.24 7.28
N PHE A 302 -6.49 -9.43 7.48
CA PHE A 302 -6.31 -10.45 6.45
C PHE A 302 -7.58 -11.25 6.13
N LEU A 303 -8.73 -10.87 6.70
CA LEU A 303 -10.06 -11.38 6.35
C LEU A 303 -10.94 -10.32 5.67
N ARG A 304 -10.52 -9.05 5.72
CA ARG A 304 -11.35 -7.93 5.27
C ARG A 304 -11.28 -7.74 3.77
N GLU A 305 -12.36 -7.14 3.27
CA GLU A 305 -12.41 -6.54 1.95
C GLU A 305 -11.39 -5.41 1.84
N THR A 306 -10.74 -5.31 0.69
CA THR A 306 -9.80 -4.26 0.32
C THR A 306 -10.12 -3.79 -1.10
N LEU A 307 -9.48 -2.72 -1.57
CA LEU A 307 -9.62 -2.26 -2.95
C LEU A 307 -9.38 -3.39 -3.97
N GLN A 308 -8.33 -4.18 -3.76
CA GLN A 308 -7.95 -5.29 -4.63
C GLN A 308 -8.74 -6.59 -4.39
N HIS A 309 -9.28 -6.81 -3.17
CA HIS A 309 -9.91 -8.07 -2.77
C HIS A 309 -11.40 -7.85 -2.46
N PRO A 310 -12.29 -7.97 -3.45
CA PRO A 310 -13.74 -7.76 -3.30
C PRO A 310 -14.43 -8.94 -2.59
N VAL A 311 -14.11 -9.14 -1.32
CA VAL A 311 -14.54 -10.31 -0.52
C VAL A 311 -16.07 -10.41 -0.41
N SER A 312 -16.77 -9.28 -0.43
CA SER A 312 -18.24 -9.21 -0.29
C SER A 312 -19.00 -9.36 -1.60
N ASP A 313 -18.31 -9.53 -2.74
CA ASP A 313 -18.94 -9.79 -4.03
C ASP A 313 -19.78 -11.08 -3.98
N GLU A 314 -20.98 -11.04 -4.58
CA GLU A 314 -21.94 -12.14 -4.51
C GLU A 314 -21.41 -13.42 -5.18
N LEU A 315 -20.71 -13.30 -6.32
CA LEU A 315 -20.13 -14.44 -7.03
C LEU A 315 -18.95 -15.00 -6.27
N ILE A 316 -18.07 -14.14 -5.74
CA ILE A 316 -16.96 -14.56 -4.87
C ILE A 316 -17.50 -15.33 -3.66
N THR A 317 -18.50 -14.77 -2.98
CA THR A 317 -19.08 -15.39 -1.78
C THR A 317 -19.73 -16.73 -2.12
N ALA A 318 -20.46 -16.81 -3.23
CA ALA A 318 -21.09 -18.05 -3.68
C ALA A 318 -20.06 -19.12 -4.04
N LEU A 319 -19.00 -18.76 -4.78
CA LEU A 319 -17.92 -19.67 -5.17
C LEU A 319 -17.12 -20.15 -3.96
N ALA A 320 -16.70 -19.24 -3.08
CA ALA A 320 -15.99 -19.58 -1.86
C ALA A 320 -16.81 -20.56 -1.02
N ASN A 321 -18.10 -20.31 -0.84
CA ASN A 321 -19.00 -21.21 -0.14
C ASN A 321 -19.11 -22.58 -0.84
N ALA A 322 -19.32 -22.61 -2.16
CA ALA A 322 -19.45 -23.87 -2.90
C ALA A 322 -18.19 -24.75 -2.82
N VAL A 323 -17.00 -24.15 -2.81
CA VAL A 323 -15.72 -24.88 -2.80
C VAL A 323 -15.29 -25.27 -1.38
N ALA A 324 -15.55 -24.42 -0.37
CA ALA A 324 -15.00 -24.55 0.97
C ALA A 324 -15.97 -25.09 2.04
N GLN A 325 -17.26 -25.29 1.73
CA GLN A 325 -18.31 -25.59 2.72
C GLN A 325 -18.13 -26.90 3.51
N GLU A 326 -17.47 -27.91 2.93
CA GLU A 326 -17.49 -29.26 3.49
C GLU A 326 -16.43 -29.52 4.59
N THR A 327 -15.62 -28.52 4.97
CA THR A 327 -14.52 -28.71 5.93
C THR A 327 -14.37 -27.61 6.98
N THR A 328 -14.27 -28.03 8.24
CA THR A 328 -13.89 -27.17 9.37
C THR A 328 -12.37 -26.97 9.47
N SER A 329 -11.58 -27.79 8.78
CA SER A 329 -10.12 -27.72 8.80
C SER A 329 -9.61 -26.60 7.87
N PRO A 330 -8.86 -25.61 8.39
CA PRO A 330 -8.31 -24.52 7.58
C PRO A 330 -7.42 -24.98 6.43
N ILE A 331 -6.58 -26.00 6.64
CA ILE A 331 -5.67 -26.50 5.59
C ILE A 331 -6.43 -27.23 4.48
N LYS A 332 -7.43 -28.05 4.81
CA LYS A 332 -8.29 -28.69 3.80
C LYS A 332 -9.11 -27.68 3.02
N ARG A 333 -9.51 -26.58 3.68
CA ARG A 333 -10.18 -25.47 3.02
C ARG A 333 -9.27 -24.80 2.01
N ALA A 334 -8.02 -24.53 2.40
CA ALA A 334 -7.01 -23.99 1.51
C ALA A 334 -6.78 -24.92 0.32
N GLU A 335 -6.57 -26.22 0.56
CA GLU A 335 -6.38 -27.25 -0.46
C GLU A 335 -7.50 -27.25 -1.52
N ALA A 336 -8.77 -27.26 -1.07
CA ALA A 336 -9.91 -27.20 -2.00
C ALA A 336 -9.92 -25.93 -2.86
N LEU A 337 -9.60 -24.78 -2.25
CA LEU A 337 -9.52 -23.51 -2.95
C LEU A 337 -8.33 -23.44 -3.92
N ILE A 338 -7.17 -23.99 -3.55
CA ILE A 338 -5.97 -24.07 -4.39
C ILE A 338 -6.29 -24.87 -5.65
N HIS A 339 -6.81 -26.09 -5.48
CA HIS A 339 -7.18 -26.94 -6.61
C HIS A 339 -8.24 -26.27 -7.49
N PHE A 340 -9.25 -25.64 -6.88
CA PHE A 340 -10.27 -24.91 -7.64
C PHE A 340 -9.66 -23.77 -8.46
N VAL A 341 -8.83 -22.90 -7.89
CA VAL A 341 -8.24 -21.78 -8.64
C VAL A 341 -7.35 -22.30 -9.75
N HIS A 342 -6.52 -23.31 -9.46
CA HIS A 342 -5.63 -23.94 -10.44
C HIS A 342 -6.40 -24.48 -11.65
N ASP A 343 -7.50 -25.19 -11.41
CA ASP A 343 -8.31 -25.80 -12.47
C ASP A 343 -9.24 -24.78 -13.17
N TYR A 344 -9.63 -23.71 -12.45
CA TYR A 344 -10.56 -22.70 -12.95
C TYR A 344 -9.89 -21.71 -13.91
N LEU A 345 -8.62 -21.38 -13.68
CA LEU A 345 -7.87 -20.42 -14.48
C LEU A 345 -6.95 -21.11 -15.48
N VAL A 346 -6.89 -20.57 -16.70
CA VAL A 346 -5.87 -20.93 -17.69
C VAL A 346 -4.70 -19.96 -17.56
N TYR A 347 -3.49 -20.47 -17.36
CA TYR A 347 -2.30 -19.63 -17.30
C TYR A 347 -2.07 -18.91 -18.64
N GLU A 348 -1.97 -17.58 -18.59
CA GLU A 348 -1.70 -16.71 -19.73
C GLU A 348 -0.85 -15.54 -19.23
N ASP A 349 0.34 -15.33 -19.79
CA ASP A 349 1.20 -14.18 -19.45
C ASP A 349 0.49 -12.88 -19.87
N LEU A 350 -0.06 -12.18 -18.87
CA LEU A 350 -0.78 -10.94 -19.09
C LEU A 350 0.19 -9.77 -18.96
N GLN A 351 0.30 -8.98 -20.03
CA GLN A 351 1.11 -7.76 -20.02
C GLN A 351 0.45 -6.60 -19.23
N HIS A 352 -0.54 -6.88 -18.38
CA HIS A 352 -1.30 -5.96 -17.53
C HIS A 352 -1.94 -6.71 -16.36
N ILE A 353 -2.19 -5.99 -15.26
CA ILE A 353 -2.84 -6.52 -14.06
C ILE A 353 -4.35 -6.42 -14.20
N GLN A 354 -5.05 -7.51 -13.89
CA GLN A 354 -6.51 -7.55 -13.91
C GLN A 354 -7.10 -7.34 -12.51
N SER A 355 -8.35 -6.90 -12.47
CA SER A 355 -9.14 -6.97 -11.23
C SER A 355 -9.61 -8.42 -11.00
N VAL A 356 -9.82 -8.80 -9.75
CA VAL A 356 -10.32 -10.15 -9.40
C VAL A 356 -11.66 -10.46 -10.10
N SER A 357 -12.54 -9.46 -10.23
CA SER A 357 -13.80 -9.60 -10.95
C SER A 357 -13.57 -9.89 -12.45
N GLU A 358 -12.57 -9.25 -13.06
CA GLU A 358 -12.18 -9.55 -14.43
C GLU A 358 -11.57 -10.95 -14.56
N THR A 359 -10.64 -11.33 -13.68
CA THR A 359 -10.04 -12.67 -13.62
C THR A 359 -11.13 -13.75 -13.54
N LEU A 360 -12.12 -13.57 -12.66
CA LEU A 360 -13.27 -14.46 -12.55
C LEU A 360 -14.04 -14.62 -13.87
N SER A 361 -14.24 -13.51 -14.59
CA SER A 361 -15.01 -13.48 -15.83
C SER A 361 -14.25 -14.08 -17.02
N ARG A 362 -12.94 -13.81 -17.12
CA ARG A 362 -12.08 -14.21 -18.25
C ARG A 362 -11.54 -15.62 -18.08
N ARG A 363 -11.34 -16.06 -16.83
CA ARG A 363 -10.80 -17.37 -16.43
C ARG A 363 -9.38 -17.63 -16.91
N ARG A 364 -8.55 -16.60 -16.86
CA ARG A 364 -7.16 -16.63 -17.31
C ARG A 364 -6.37 -15.49 -16.70
N GLY A 365 -5.07 -15.68 -16.56
CA GLY A 365 -4.14 -14.72 -15.99
C GLY A 365 -2.79 -15.35 -15.69
N ASP A 366 -1.87 -14.56 -15.15
CA ASP A 366 -0.56 -15.04 -14.71
C ASP A 366 -0.57 -15.33 -13.19
N CYS A 367 0.61 -15.57 -12.60
CA CYS A 367 0.76 -15.84 -11.17
C CYS A 367 0.05 -14.82 -10.27
N SER A 368 -0.02 -13.55 -10.68
CA SER A 368 -0.67 -12.46 -9.96
C SER A 368 -2.18 -12.70 -9.88
N GLU A 369 -2.84 -12.98 -11.01
CA GLU A 369 -4.28 -13.24 -11.03
C GLU A 369 -4.68 -14.50 -10.26
N PHE A 370 -3.85 -15.56 -10.32
CA PHE A 370 -4.06 -16.77 -9.53
C PHE A 370 -3.98 -16.44 -8.02
N ALA A 371 -2.94 -15.72 -7.61
CA ALA A 371 -2.73 -15.36 -6.21
C ALA A 371 -3.83 -14.41 -5.69
N GLU A 372 -4.22 -13.39 -6.45
CA GLU A 372 -5.25 -12.42 -6.07
C GLU A 372 -6.66 -13.05 -5.99
N LEU A 373 -7.00 -13.95 -6.94
CA LEU A 373 -8.25 -14.70 -6.89
C LEU A 373 -8.27 -15.63 -5.67
N PHE A 374 -7.19 -16.38 -5.43
CA PHE A 374 -7.09 -17.24 -4.25
C PHE A 374 -7.22 -16.45 -2.96
N THR A 375 -6.49 -15.33 -2.79
CA THR A 375 -6.60 -14.50 -1.57
C THR A 375 -8.04 -14.07 -1.36
N THR A 376 -8.73 -13.63 -2.41
CA THR A 376 -10.12 -13.16 -2.30
C THR A 376 -11.07 -14.29 -1.89
N LEU A 377 -10.98 -15.46 -2.51
CA LEU A 377 -11.81 -16.62 -2.17
C LEU A 377 -11.50 -17.17 -0.77
N ALA A 378 -10.22 -17.24 -0.39
CA ALA A 378 -9.80 -17.66 0.94
C ALA A 378 -10.39 -16.75 2.03
N ARG A 379 -10.30 -15.42 1.85
CA ARG A 379 -10.90 -14.45 2.77
C ARG A 379 -12.41 -14.59 2.86
N ALA A 380 -13.10 -14.76 1.74
CA ALA A 380 -14.54 -15.01 1.70
C ALA A 380 -14.91 -16.32 2.42
N ALA A 381 -14.06 -17.34 2.30
CA ALA A 381 -14.16 -18.60 3.02
C ALA A 381 -13.64 -18.54 4.47
N ARG A 382 -13.46 -17.34 5.04
CA ARG A 382 -13.01 -17.09 6.42
C ARG A 382 -11.62 -17.68 6.73
N LEU A 383 -10.76 -17.79 5.73
CA LEU A 383 -9.35 -18.17 5.87
C LEU A 383 -8.49 -16.90 5.70
N PRO A 384 -7.81 -16.43 6.77
CA PRO A 384 -6.97 -15.24 6.66
C PRO A 384 -5.82 -15.49 5.68
N ALA A 385 -5.72 -14.65 4.65
CA ALA A 385 -4.80 -14.85 3.54
C ALA A 385 -4.24 -13.51 3.02
N LYS A 386 -3.04 -13.57 2.42
CA LYS A 386 -2.39 -12.44 1.74
C LYS A 386 -1.59 -12.92 0.53
N THR A 387 -1.55 -12.09 -0.50
CA THR A 387 -0.65 -12.25 -1.64
C THR A 387 0.78 -11.87 -1.25
N ILE A 388 1.75 -12.64 -1.72
CA ILE A 388 3.18 -12.39 -1.59
C ILE A 388 3.77 -12.29 -3.00
N VAL A 389 4.69 -11.36 -3.19
CA VAL A 389 5.50 -11.25 -4.41
C VAL A 389 6.96 -11.43 -4.04
N GLY A 390 7.72 -12.11 -4.89
CA GLY A 390 9.13 -12.39 -4.68
C GLY A 390 9.71 -13.16 -5.85
N LEU A 391 10.62 -14.10 -5.57
CA LEU A 391 11.14 -15.03 -6.55
C LEU A 391 10.73 -16.46 -6.24
N ALA A 392 10.48 -17.26 -7.27
CA ALA A 392 10.30 -18.69 -7.14
C ALA A 392 11.10 -19.43 -8.22
N TYR A 393 11.53 -20.66 -7.94
CA TYR A 393 12.30 -21.44 -8.91
C TYR A 393 11.37 -22.13 -9.89
N ASP A 394 11.37 -21.63 -11.12
CA ASP A 394 10.71 -22.27 -12.24
C ASP A 394 11.56 -23.48 -12.66
N ALA A 395 11.10 -24.67 -12.29
CA ALA A 395 11.80 -25.92 -12.57
C ALA A 395 11.85 -26.27 -14.07
N ASP A 396 10.89 -25.78 -14.87
CA ASP A 396 10.84 -26.07 -16.30
C ASP A 396 11.90 -25.24 -17.05
N ASN A 397 12.13 -24.00 -16.61
CA ASN A 397 13.15 -23.11 -17.18
C ASN A 397 14.50 -23.15 -16.43
N GLY A 398 14.54 -23.75 -15.23
CA GLY A 398 15.75 -23.90 -14.42
C GLY A 398 16.27 -22.60 -13.81
N VAL A 399 15.40 -21.61 -13.59
CA VAL A 399 15.76 -20.25 -13.14
C VAL A 399 14.83 -19.76 -12.03
N PHE A 400 15.30 -18.82 -11.22
CA PHE A 400 14.43 -18.05 -10.33
C PHE A 400 13.78 -16.90 -11.08
N ALA A 401 12.46 -16.87 -11.18
CA ALA A 401 11.71 -15.80 -11.82
C ALA A 401 10.85 -15.05 -10.82
N LYS A 402 10.39 -13.84 -11.19
CA LYS A 402 9.35 -13.14 -10.41
C LYS A 402 8.12 -14.03 -10.32
N HIS A 403 7.58 -14.14 -9.12
CA HIS A 403 6.39 -14.95 -8.88
C HIS A 403 5.51 -14.31 -7.81
N ALA A 404 4.20 -14.52 -7.94
CA ALA A 404 3.21 -14.18 -6.94
C ALA A 404 2.55 -15.46 -6.42
N TRP A 405 2.48 -15.59 -5.10
CA TRP A 405 1.85 -16.71 -4.40
C TRP A 405 1.13 -16.20 -3.15
N ASN A 406 0.76 -17.09 -2.23
CA ASN A 406 -0.03 -16.72 -1.06
C ASN A 406 0.55 -17.23 0.25
N GLU A 407 0.21 -16.55 1.35
CA GLU A 407 0.35 -17.07 2.70
C GLU A 407 -1.01 -17.11 3.39
N ILE A 408 -1.31 -18.22 4.07
CA ILE A 408 -2.53 -18.41 4.86
C ILE A 408 -2.21 -18.55 6.35
N ALA A 409 -3.09 -18.06 7.22
CA ALA A 409 -2.92 -18.23 8.67
C ALA A 409 -3.54 -19.55 9.14
N VAL A 410 -2.71 -20.46 9.63
CA VAL A 410 -3.12 -21.76 10.19
C VAL A 410 -2.32 -22.01 11.47
N ASP A 411 -3.01 -22.35 12.56
CA ASP A 411 -2.40 -22.67 13.87
C ASP A 411 -1.41 -21.61 14.39
N GLY A 412 -1.67 -20.33 14.09
CA GLY A 412 -0.84 -19.20 14.53
C GLY A 412 0.44 -18.98 13.71
N LEU A 413 0.59 -19.70 12.59
CA LEU A 413 1.69 -19.54 11.64
C LEU A 413 1.16 -19.09 10.28
N TRP A 414 1.97 -18.32 9.57
CA TRP A 414 1.78 -18.15 8.13
C TRP A 414 2.28 -19.42 7.44
N ILE A 415 1.49 -19.98 6.53
CA ILE A 415 1.86 -21.13 5.70
C ILE A 415 1.84 -20.68 4.25
N PRO A 416 2.96 -20.79 3.51
CA PRO A 416 2.99 -20.43 2.11
C PRO A 416 2.28 -21.50 1.26
N VAL A 417 1.49 -21.05 0.28
CA VAL A 417 0.73 -21.89 -0.65
C VAL A 417 0.77 -21.25 -2.04
N ASP A 418 0.62 -22.06 -3.09
CA ASP A 418 0.66 -21.55 -4.46
C ASP A 418 -0.47 -22.17 -5.32
N PRO A 419 -1.53 -21.40 -5.66
CA PRO A 419 -2.57 -21.84 -6.58
C PRO A 419 -2.09 -21.96 -8.04
N THR A 420 -1.04 -21.25 -8.44
CA THR A 420 -0.50 -21.30 -9.81
C THR A 420 0.09 -22.67 -10.09
N TRP A 421 0.92 -23.19 -9.17
CA TRP A 421 1.57 -24.50 -9.29
C TRP A 421 0.86 -25.62 -8.53
N ASN A 422 -0.37 -25.37 -8.08
CA ASN A 422 -1.20 -26.34 -7.36
C ASN A 422 -0.55 -26.89 -6.07
N GLN A 423 0.18 -26.06 -5.35
CA GLN A 423 0.92 -26.43 -4.15
C GLN A 423 0.16 -26.06 -2.87
N VAL A 424 -0.36 -27.07 -2.16
CA VAL A 424 -0.99 -26.91 -0.83
C VAL A 424 0.01 -26.44 0.24
N ARG A 425 1.29 -26.67 0.00
CA ARG A 425 2.40 -26.04 0.70
C ARG A 425 3.45 -25.67 -0.34
N ALA A 426 3.77 -24.39 -0.42
CA ALA A 426 4.83 -23.92 -1.28
C ALA A 426 6.17 -24.50 -0.82
N ASP A 427 7.02 -24.88 -1.77
CA ASP A 427 8.36 -25.39 -1.45
C ASP A 427 9.33 -24.26 -1.06
N ALA A 428 10.51 -24.62 -0.57
CA ALA A 428 11.52 -23.66 -0.12
C ALA A 428 12.16 -22.84 -1.25
N THR A 429 11.73 -22.98 -2.50
CA THR A 429 12.19 -22.11 -3.59
C THR A 429 11.43 -20.79 -3.66
N HIS A 430 10.34 -20.64 -2.91
CA HIS A 430 9.61 -19.37 -2.81
C HIS A 430 10.33 -18.41 -1.87
N LEU A 431 11.12 -17.50 -2.45
CA LEU A 431 11.90 -16.49 -1.77
C LEU A 431 11.09 -15.20 -1.66
N ARG A 432 10.51 -14.96 -0.48
CA ARG A 432 9.90 -13.67 -0.16
C ARG A 432 10.98 -12.61 -0.06
N LEU A 433 10.92 -11.59 -0.90
CA LEU A 433 11.85 -10.48 -0.92
C LEU A 433 11.10 -9.18 -0.58
N SER A 434 11.82 -8.18 -0.07
CA SER A 434 11.23 -6.84 0.06
C SER A 434 11.18 -6.16 -1.31
N ASP A 435 10.30 -5.16 -1.46
CA ASP A 435 10.23 -4.41 -2.71
C ASP A 435 11.60 -3.75 -3.03
N GLU A 436 12.37 -3.30 -2.01
CA GLU A 436 13.75 -2.80 -2.20
C GLU A 436 14.68 -3.87 -2.74
N THR A 437 14.60 -5.09 -2.20
CA THR A 437 15.41 -6.20 -2.69
C THR A 437 15.03 -6.52 -4.14
N MET A 438 13.74 -6.64 -4.46
CA MET A 438 13.25 -6.92 -5.81
C MET A 438 13.69 -5.87 -6.83
N ALA A 439 13.51 -4.58 -6.53
CA ALA A 439 13.88 -3.49 -7.43
C ALA A 439 15.39 -3.44 -7.69
N ALA A 440 16.20 -3.78 -6.69
CA ALA A 440 17.65 -3.81 -6.82
C ALA A 440 18.12 -5.03 -7.64
N LEU A 441 17.43 -6.18 -7.50
CA LEU A 441 17.68 -7.37 -8.30
C LEU A 441 17.40 -7.14 -9.79
N ASP A 442 16.31 -6.46 -10.14
CA ASP A 442 15.88 -6.18 -11.52
C ASP A 442 16.95 -5.53 -12.42
N GLN A 443 17.96 -4.90 -11.82
CA GLN A 443 18.99 -4.15 -12.53
C GLN A 443 20.38 -4.78 -12.42
N SER A 444 20.48 -5.92 -11.74
CA SER A 444 21.73 -6.63 -11.50
C SER A 444 21.92 -7.77 -12.50
N SER A 445 23.15 -7.97 -12.95
CA SER A 445 23.55 -9.23 -13.59
C SER A 445 24.15 -10.14 -12.52
N MET A 446 23.30 -10.97 -11.91
CA MET A 446 23.73 -11.86 -10.84
C MET A 446 23.24 -13.29 -11.02
N SER A 447 23.79 -14.18 -10.19
CA SER A 447 23.38 -15.58 -10.12
C SER A 447 23.35 -16.04 -8.67
N PHE A 448 22.64 -17.13 -8.41
CA PHE A 448 22.58 -17.72 -7.08
C PHE A 448 23.48 -18.95 -6.97
N LYS A 449 24.28 -18.98 -5.91
CA LYS A 449 25.00 -20.17 -5.49
C LYS A 449 24.25 -20.85 -4.35
N VAL A 450 24.00 -22.15 -4.48
CA VAL A 450 23.42 -22.95 -3.41
C VAL A 450 24.46 -23.13 -2.30
N VAL A 451 24.07 -22.73 -1.08
CA VAL A 451 24.88 -22.88 0.13
C VAL A 451 24.40 -24.09 0.92
N GLU A 452 23.09 -24.29 1.00
CA GLU A 452 22.49 -25.34 1.83
C GLU A 452 21.13 -25.76 1.28
N THR A 453 20.80 -27.05 1.40
CA THR A 453 19.50 -27.63 1.06
C THR A 453 19.07 -28.66 2.09
N GLU A 454 17.80 -28.63 2.48
CA GLU A 454 17.14 -29.70 3.22
C GLU A 454 15.89 -30.15 2.46
N TYR A 455 15.57 -31.44 2.54
CA TYR A 455 14.43 -32.04 1.85
C TYR A 455 13.44 -32.65 2.84
N VAL A 456 12.16 -32.60 2.48
CA VAL A 456 11.11 -33.31 3.22
C VAL A 456 11.37 -34.81 3.11
N ASN A 457 11.48 -35.50 4.25
CA ASN A 457 11.62 -36.95 4.29
C ASN A 457 10.34 -37.59 3.72
N ALA A 458 10.48 -38.67 2.93
CA ALA A 458 9.37 -39.33 2.23
C ALA A 458 8.31 -40.03 3.13
N GLY A 459 8.18 -39.64 4.41
CA GLY A 459 7.31 -40.29 5.39
C GLY A 459 6.66 -39.36 6.43
N SER A 460 6.58 -38.05 6.19
CA SER A 460 5.94 -37.08 7.10
C SER A 460 4.75 -36.37 6.46
#